data_AF-A0A838RF51-F1
#
_entry.id   AF-A0A838RF51-F1
#
_cell.length_a   1.000
_cell.length_b   1.000
_cell.length_c   1.000
_cell.angle_alpha   90.00
_cell.angle_beta   90.00
_cell.angle_gamma   90.00
#
_symmetry.space_group_name_H-M   'P 1'
#
loop_
_entity.id
_entity.type
_entity.pdbx_description
1 polymer ?
#
loop_
_entity_poly.entity_id
_entity_poly.type
_entity_poly.pdbx_seq_one_letter_code
_entity_poly.pdbx_strand_id
1 'polypeptide(L)'
;MSPDRLYFVYILASNSRVLYTGVTNNLLRRLYQHRQRLTGFTSRYAVNRLVYFESTVNSRAAVAREREIKRWTREKKLRLIESANAGWVDLAADWLPGVAGQDPSLRSG
;
A
#
# COMPACT_ATOMS: atom_id res chain seq x y z
N MET A 1 1.79 -30.52 -5.77
CA MET A 1 2.24 -29.28 -5.09
C MET A 1 1.48 -28.12 -5.70
N SER A 2 0.67 -27.41 -4.92
CA SER A 2 0.10 -26.14 -5.37
C SER A 2 1.26 -25.17 -5.64
N PRO A 3 1.26 -24.38 -6.73
CA PRO A 3 2.30 -23.38 -6.95
C PRO A 3 2.37 -22.49 -5.70
N ASP A 4 3.58 -22.26 -5.19
CA ASP A 4 3.81 -21.46 -3.99
C ASP A 4 3.21 -20.06 -4.22
N ARG A 5 2.01 -19.84 -3.66
CA ARG A 5 1.32 -18.54 -3.79
C ARG A 5 2.02 -17.56 -2.86
N LEU A 6 2.51 -16.47 -3.43
CA LEU A 6 2.97 -15.33 -2.65
C LEU A 6 1.79 -14.56 -2.07
N TYR A 7 1.93 -14.19 -0.81
CA TYR A 7 1.06 -13.30 -0.07
C TYR A 7 1.85 -12.05 0.30
N PHE A 8 1.21 -10.91 0.17
CA PHE A 8 1.80 -9.60 0.40
C PHE A 8 1.09 -8.92 1.56
N VAL A 9 1.84 -8.46 2.55
CA VAL A 9 1.37 -7.50 3.54
C VAL A 9 1.84 -6.13 3.08
N TYR A 10 0.96 -5.15 3.05
CA TYR A 10 1.26 -3.83 2.49
C TYR A 10 0.69 -2.70 3.34
N ILE A 11 1.32 -1.52 3.25
CA ILE A 11 0.84 -0.28 3.83
C ILE A 11 0.68 0.75 2.70
N LEU A 12 -0.54 1.27 2.58
CA LEU A 12 -0.84 2.43 1.74
C LEU A 12 -0.91 3.69 2.59
N ALA A 13 -0.51 4.82 2.01
CA ALA A 13 -0.62 6.13 2.63
C ALA A 13 -1.40 7.11 1.76
N SER A 14 -2.19 7.98 2.40
CA SER A 14 -2.72 9.19 1.75
C SER A 14 -1.74 10.35 1.82
N ASN A 15 -2.06 11.46 1.14
CA ASN A 15 -1.31 12.73 1.28
C ASN A 15 -1.36 13.27 2.72
N SER A 16 -2.48 13.07 3.42
CA SER A 16 -2.66 13.46 4.83
C SER A 16 -2.09 12.43 5.84
N ARG A 17 -1.21 11.52 5.40
CA ARG A 17 -0.55 10.48 6.21
C ARG A 17 -1.52 9.55 6.96
N VAL A 18 -2.71 9.31 6.40
CA VAL A 18 -3.59 8.22 6.84
C VAL A 18 -2.99 6.91 6.33
N LEU A 19 -2.86 5.91 7.21
CA LEU A 19 -2.26 4.62 6.87
C LEU A 19 -3.34 3.54 6.76
N TYR A 20 -3.27 2.74 5.71
CA TYR A 20 -4.09 1.54 5.54
C TYR A 20 -3.19 0.32 5.42
N THR A 21 -3.43 -0.69 6.23
CA THR A 21 -2.69 -1.96 6.21
C THR A 21 -3.59 -3.07 5.68
N GLY A 22 -3.09 -3.84 4.73
CA GLY A 22 -3.83 -4.95 4.13
C GLY A 22 -2.96 -6.14 3.79
N VAL A 23 -3.62 -7.27 3.49
CA VAL A 23 -3.01 -8.47 2.90
C VAL A 23 -3.67 -8.81 1.56
N THR A 24 -2.91 -9.30 0.59
CA THR A 24 -3.40 -9.77 -0.72
C THR A 24 -2.48 -10.84 -1.29
N ASN A 25 -2.99 -11.74 -2.13
CA ASN A 25 -2.16 -12.63 -2.96
C ASN A 25 -1.87 -12.05 -4.36
N ASN A 26 -2.38 -10.86 -4.66
CA ASN A 26 -2.10 -10.12 -5.88
C ASN A 26 -2.02 -8.62 -5.56
N LEU A 27 -0.79 -8.13 -5.41
CA LEU A 27 -0.52 -6.75 -5.01
C LEU A 27 -0.89 -5.76 -6.13
N LEU A 28 -0.50 -6.04 -7.38
CA LEU A 28 -0.79 -5.17 -8.54
C LEU A 28 -2.30 -4.95 -8.74
N ARG A 29 -3.09 -6.04 -8.74
CA ARG A 29 -4.55 -5.94 -8.87
C ARG A 29 -5.15 -5.10 -7.75
N ARG A 30 -4.65 -5.24 -6.51
CA ARG A 30 -5.15 -4.51 -5.36
C ARG A 30 -4.79 -3.02 -5.42
N LEU A 31 -3.58 -2.69 -5.84
CA LEU A 31 -3.15 -1.32 -6.08
C LEU A 31 -3.99 -0.65 -7.16
N TYR A 32 -4.23 -1.35 -8.28
CA TYR A 32 -5.10 -0.87 -9.35
C TYR A 32 -6.51 -0.55 -8.82
N GLN A 33 -7.13 -1.47 -8.07
CA GLN A 33 -8.46 -1.26 -7.47
C GLN A 33 -8.50 -0.03 -6.55
N HIS A 34 -7.47 0.18 -5.74
CA HIS A 34 -7.39 1.33 -4.85
C HIS A 34 -7.18 2.65 -5.61
N ARG A 35 -6.32 2.67 -6.64
CA ARG A 35 -6.07 3.85 -7.49
C ARG A 35 -7.28 4.24 -8.32
N GLN A 36 -8.03 3.26 -8.83
CA GLN A 36 -9.29 3.46 -9.55
C GLN A 36 -10.49 3.76 -8.62
N ARG A 37 -10.27 3.89 -7.31
CA ARG A 37 -11.31 4.11 -6.28
C ARG A 37 -12.43 3.07 -6.28
N LEU A 38 -12.18 1.86 -6.77
CA LEU A 38 -13.16 0.78 -6.87
C LEU A 38 -13.48 0.14 -5.51
N THR A 39 -12.82 0.58 -4.43
CA THR A 39 -13.12 0.18 -3.05
C THR A 39 -13.60 1.40 -2.24
N GLY A 40 -14.84 1.35 -1.74
CA GLY A 40 -15.55 2.51 -1.16
C GLY A 40 -14.82 3.29 -0.05
N PHE A 41 -13.91 2.65 0.72
CA PHE A 41 -13.15 3.33 1.78
C PHE A 41 -11.98 4.19 1.27
N THR A 42 -11.29 3.77 0.19
CA THR A 42 -10.13 4.52 -0.34
C THR A 42 -10.51 5.65 -1.29
N SER A 43 -11.77 5.68 -1.74
CA SER A 43 -12.35 6.81 -2.47
C SER A 43 -12.32 8.10 -1.64
N ARG A 44 -12.68 8.01 -0.34
CA ARG A 44 -12.85 9.17 0.55
C ARG A 44 -11.53 9.80 1.03
N TYR A 45 -10.46 9.02 1.15
CA TYR A 45 -9.21 9.47 1.78
C TYR A 45 -8.00 9.50 0.85
N ALA A 46 -8.15 9.18 -0.45
CA ALA A 46 -7.05 9.14 -1.42
C ALA A 46 -5.84 8.33 -0.92
N VAL A 47 -6.10 7.20 -0.27
CA VAL A 47 -5.05 6.28 0.21
C VAL A 47 -4.62 5.41 -0.97
N ASN A 48 -3.67 5.90 -1.76
CA ASN A 48 -3.31 5.34 -3.06
C ASN A 48 -1.80 5.14 -3.28
N ARG A 49 -0.95 5.61 -2.37
CA ARG A 49 0.51 5.46 -2.46
C ARG A 49 0.97 4.22 -1.71
N LEU A 50 1.69 3.32 -2.36
CA LEU A 50 2.31 2.18 -1.70
C LEU A 50 3.58 2.63 -1.01
N VAL A 51 3.61 2.61 0.32
CA VAL A 51 4.79 3.08 1.08
C VAL A 51 5.57 1.95 1.75
N TYR A 52 4.97 0.76 1.88
CA TYR A 52 5.62 -0.44 2.39
C TYR A 52 4.95 -1.69 1.84
N PHE A 53 5.73 -2.74 1.57
CA PHE A 53 5.21 -4.09 1.41
C PHE A 53 6.26 -5.14 1.77
N GLU A 54 5.81 -6.34 2.14
CA GLU A 54 6.63 -7.53 2.34
C GLU A 54 5.87 -8.77 1.82
N SER A 55 6.60 -9.80 1.39
CA SER A 55 6.02 -11.01 0.79
C SER A 55 6.38 -12.28 1.56
N THR A 56 5.46 -13.25 1.58
CA THR A 56 5.69 -14.58 2.15
C THR A 56 4.89 -15.64 1.39
N VAL A 57 5.39 -16.88 1.35
CA VAL A 57 4.65 -18.04 0.81
C VAL A 57 3.61 -18.59 1.80
N ASN A 58 3.64 -18.13 3.05
CA ASN A 58 2.75 -18.62 4.11
C ASN A 58 1.59 -17.65 4.36
N SER A 59 0.39 -18.04 3.97
CA SER A 59 -0.84 -17.24 4.17
C SER A 59 -1.13 -16.90 5.64
N ARG A 60 -0.88 -17.84 6.56
CA ARG A 60 -1.08 -17.62 8.00
C ARG A 60 -0.08 -16.61 8.54
N ALA A 61 1.16 -16.67 8.09
CA ALA A 61 2.19 -15.69 8.45
C ALA A 61 1.81 -14.29 7.96
N ALA A 62 1.30 -14.16 6.72
CA ALA A 62 0.84 -12.89 6.17
C ALA A 62 -0.32 -12.29 7.00
N VAL A 63 -1.32 -13.11 7.37
CA VAL A 63 -2.45 -12.65 8.21
C VAL A 63 -2.00 -12.28 9.62
N ALA A 64 -1.12 -13.07 10.23
CA ALA A 64 -0.58 -12.77 11.55
C ALA A 64 0.19 -11.43 11.56
N ARG A 65 1.00 -11.21 10.53
CA ARG A 65 1.78 -10.00 10.35
C ARG A 65 0.90 -8.77 10.07
N GLU A 66 -0.14 -8.91 9.26
CA GLU A 66 -1.13 -7.85 9.05
C GLU A 66 -1.81 -7.45 10.39
N ARG A 67 -2.23 -8.43 11.19
CA ARG A 67 -2.82 -8.20 12.52
C ARG A 67 -1.83 -7.54 13.48
N GLU A 68 -0.59 -7.97 13.46
CA GLU A 68 0.49 -7.39 14.26
C GLU A 68 0.66 -5.90 13.94
N ILE A 69 0.87 -5.57 12.65
CA ILE A 69 1.05 -4.19 12.20
C ILE A 69 -0.19 -3.36 12.52
N LYS A 70 -1.41 -3.88 12.32
CA LYS A 70 -2.65 -3.15 12.66
C LYS A 70 -2.70 -2.71 14.12
N ARG A 71 -2.23 -3.56 15.06
CA ARG A 71 -2.19 -3.28 16.51
C ARG A 71 -1.07 -2.34 16.95
N TRP A 72 -0.10 -2.05 16.10
CA TRP A 72 0.99 -1.16 16.45
C TRP A 72 0.56 0.30 16.63
N THR A 73 1.29 1.00 17.49
CA THR A 73 1.23 2.46 17.60
C THR A 73 1.56 3.10 16.26
N ARG A 74 1.07 4.33 16.05
CA ARG A 74 1.37 5.10 14.84
C ARG A 74 2.88 5.23 14.64
N GLU A 75 3.62 5.58 15.69
CA GLU A 75 5.09 5.72 15.62
C GLU A 75 5.79 4.46 15.15
N LYS A 76 5.39 3.28 15.64
CA LYS A 76 6.03 2.02 15.23
C LYS A 76 5.75 1.71 13.75
N LYS A 77 4.56 2.08 13.24
CA LYS A 77 4.25 2.01 11.80
C LYS A 77 5.10 2.99 10.99
N LEU A 78 5.29 4.22 11.47
CA LEU A 78 6.14 5.21 10.82
C LEU A 78 7.59 4.73 10.74
N ARG A 79 8.15 4.23 11.84
CA ARG A 79 9.51 3.67 11.87
C ARG A 79 9.69 2.51 10.89
N LEU A 80 8.70 1.61 10.78
CA LEU A 80 8.73 0.52 9.80
C LEU A 80 8.76 1.05 8.35
N ILE A 81 7.94 2.05 8.05
CA ILE A 81 7.91 2.68 6.72
C ILE A 81 9.23 3.38 6.45
N GLU A 82 9.70 4.21 7.38
CA GLU A 82 10.92 5.01 7.22
C GLU A 82 12.18 4.16 7.12
N SER A 83 12.23 3.00 7.79
CA SER A 83 13.36 2.07 7.67
C SER A 83 13.46 1.43 6.28
N ALA A 84 12.35 1.30 5.56
CA ALA A 84 12.31 0.70 4.22
C ALA A 84 12.20 1.74 3.10
N ASN A 85 11.65 2.91 3.41
CA ASN A 85 11.23 3.95 2.47
C ASN A 85 11.23 5.32 3.17
N ALA A 86 12.42 5.82 3.52
CA ALA A 86 12.60 7.09 4.22
C ALA A 86 11.98 8.28 3.47
N GLY A 87 11.97 8.24 2.13
CA GLY A 87 11.40 9.29 1.29
C GLY A 87 9.88 9.25 1.14
N TRP A 88 9.21 8.23 1.68
CA TRP A 88 7.76 8.02 1.49
C TRP A 88 7.36 8.01 0.01
N VAL A 89 8.26 7.54 -0.86
CA VAL A 89 8.01 7.45 -2.29
C VAL A 89 6.95 6.38 -2.54
N ASP A 90 6.13 6.57 -3.58
CA ASP A 90 5.21 5.52 -4.00
C ASP A 90 6.02 4.40 -4.67
N LEU A 91 6.18 3.29 -3.96
CA LEU A 91 6.95 2.12 -4.42
C LEU A 91 6.37 1.49 -5.69
N ALA A 92 5.11 1.80 -6.00
CA ALA A 92 4.43 1.32 -7.20
C ALA A 92 4.20 2.42 -8.25
N ALA A 93 4.93 3.55 -8.19
CA ALA A 93 4.78 4.65 -9.14
C ALA A 93 4.83 4.15 -10.59
N ASP A 94 5.85 3.36 -10.92
CA ASP A 94 6.12 2.90 -12.29
C ASP A 94 5.51 1.54 -12.64
N TRP A 95 4.79 0.91 -11.70
CA TRP A 95 4.26 -0.46 -11.90
C TRP A 95 2.95 -0.50 -12.69
N LEU A 96 2.24 0.62 -12.75
CA LEU A 96 0.93 0.71 -13.39
C LEU A 96 1.00 1.80 -14.47
N PRO A 97 1.05 1.43 -15.76
CA PRO A 97 1.04 2.41 -16.85
C PRO A 97 -0.28 3.21 -16.80
N GLY A 98 -0.19 4.53 -16.97
CA GLY A 98 -1.36 5.41 -17.05
C GLY A 98 -1.86 6.01 -15.73
N VAL A 99 -1.11 5.88 -14.63
CA VAL A 99 -1.29 6.71 -13.43
C VAL A 99 -0.06 7.60 -13.22
N ALA A 100 0.43 8.20 -14.30
CA ALA A 100 1.38 9.30 -14.21
C ALA A 100 0.73 10.41 -13.36
N GLY A 101 1.53 11.03 -12.50
CA GLY A 101 1.10 11.92 -11.46
C GLY A 101 0.05 12.94 -11.93
N GLN A 102 -0.99 13.13 -11.12
CA GLN A 102 -1.58 14.46 -11.07
C GLN A 102 -0.51 15.38 -10.49
N ASP A 103 0.28 15.93 -11.39
CA ASP A 103 1.17 17.04 -11.12
C ASP A 103 0.33 18.20 -10.54
N PRO A 104 0.61 18.67 -9.31
CA PRO A 104 -0.08 19.81 -8.73
C PRO A 104 0.09 21.11 -9.53
N SER A 105 1.02 21.18 -10.48
CA SER A 105 1.33 22.39 -11.25
C SER A 105 0.37 22.69 -12.42
N LEU A 106 -0.59 21.81 -12.73
CA LEU A 106 -1.56 22.01 -13.82
C LEU A 106 -2.90 22.63 -13.40
N ARG A 107 -2.98 23.28 -12.23
CA ARG A 107 -4.12 24.17 -11.90
C ARG A 107 -3.74 25.62 -12.19
N SER A 108 -3.77 25.99 -13.46
CA SER A 108 -3.82 27.38 -13.91
C SER A 108 -4.82 27.42 -15.06
N GLY A 109 -5.94 28.10 -14.83
CA GLY A 109 -7.09 28.19 -15.75
C GLY A 109 -8.37 28.39 -14.99
#